data_AF-A0A7R9WD76-F1
#
_entry.id   AF-A0A7R9WD76-F1
#
_cell.length_a   1.000
_cell.length_b   1.000
_cell.length_c   1.000
_cell.angle_alpha   90.00
_cell.angle_beta   90.00
_cell.angle_gamma   90.00
#
_symmetry.space_group_name_H-M   'P 1'
#
loop_
_entity.id
_entity.type
_entity.pdbx_description
1 polymer ?
#
loop_
_entity_poly.entity_id
_entity_poly.type
_entity_poly.pdbx_seq_one_letter_code
_entity_poly.pdbx_strand_id
1 'polypeptide(L)'
;VRELRFLVNRIVKTFGPEVIDYEEVAGTSLPIDRRLALWTASEIMLISAVREGLNMLPLEYTYARAKPPLKPGVIIASEFCAVCNILNGAMRINPFDLQRTASTIDKALTMDMNERESRLIRDAKFVSSSPSAKWAANVLQDMKEIDLFDHQEDADADDQSEDAAAGVWNAREVFSSLARKREVIDSTAAFLAKENEISFSHLSTDAVMKAYNSTTRRVIICDFNGTIVIKEPPGKYLKRDILGSSGNKPPAAVVKALADLCADPRNTVFVVSGDSQENVEEALGTVPGLGLAASNGACFARPLEDGDGGKRNW
;
A
#
# COMPACT_ATOMS: atom_id res chain seq x y z
N VAL A 1 4.07 -7.48 22.66
CA VAL A 1 3.14 -6.98 23.71
C VAL A 1 3.78 -6.89 25.10
N ARG A 2 4.44 -7.93 25.65
CA ARG A 2 5.02 -7.87 27.02
C ARG A 2 6.01 -6.72 27.23
N GLU A 3 6.92 -6.51 26.29
CA GLU A 3 7.91 -5.42 26.35
C GLU A 3 7.24 -4.04 26.31
N LEU A 4 6.28 -3.83 25.41
CA LEU A 4 5.50 -2.58 25.33
C LEU A 4 4.82 -2.27 26.67
N ARG A 5 4.15 -3.25 27.29
CA ARG A 5 3.51 -3.07 28.60
C ARG A 5 4.52 -2.70 29.69
N PHE A 6 5.70 -3.29 29.67
CA PHE A 6 6.76 -2.92 30.61
C PHE A 6 7.20 -1.45 30.42
N LEU A 7 7.39 -1.01 29.17
CA LEU A 7 7.77 0.36 28.85
C LEU A 7 6.68 1.36 29.26
N VAL A 8 5.41 1.09 28.92
CA VAL A 8 4.26 1.91 29.31
C VAL A 8 4.18 2.04 30.83
N ASN A 9 4.22 0.92 31.56
CA ASN A 9 4.18 0.93 33.03
C ASN A 9 5.33 1.74 33.64
N ARG A 10 6.53 1.66 33.04
CA ARG A 10 7.67 2.47 33.47
C ARG A 10 7.41 3.97 33.26
N ILE A 11 6.85 4.36 32.11
CA ILE A 11 6.52 5.75 31.79
C ILE A 11 5.43 6.27 32.75
N VAL A 12 4.32 5.55 32.89
CA VAL A 12 3.20 5.91 33.80
C VAL A 12 3.69 6.04 35.24
N LYS A 13 4.55 5.14 35.71
CA LYS A 13 5.14 5.23 37.06
C LYS A 13 6.04 6.46 37.23
N THR A 14 6.71 6.90 36.16
CA THR A 14 7.65 8.02 36.20
C THR A 14 6.95 9.37 36.13
N PHE A 15 5.93 9.50 35.29
CA PHE A 15 5.27 10.77 34.96
C PHE A 15 3.85 10.91 35.53
N GLY A 16 3.30 9.85 36.12
CA GLY A 16 2.03 9.88 36.83
C GLY A 16 0.79 9.59 35.96
N PRO A 17 -0.41 9.86 36.51
CA PRO A 17 -1.68 9.43 35.92
C PRO A 17 -2.13 10.25 34.70
N GLU A 18 -1.45 11.36 34.38
CA GLU A 18 -1.72 12.14 33.17
C GLU A 18 -1.28 11.42 31.90
N VAL A 19 -0.41 10.41 32.03
CA VAL A 19 -0.05 9.52 30.92
C VAL A 19 -1.19 8.52 30.71
N ILE A 20 -1.94 8.73 29.64
CA ILE A 20 -3.03 7.85 29.23
C ILE A 20 -2.47 6.79 28.28
N ASP A 21 -2.61 5.51 28.65
CA ASP A 21 -2.33 4.38 27.78
C ASP A 21 -3.63 3.94 27.07
N TYR A 22 -3.55 3.72 25.76
CA TYR A 22 -4.66 3.24 24.93
C TYR A 22 -4.18 2.04 24.11
N GLU A 23 -4.84 0.90 24.31
CA GLU A 23 -4.60 -0.35 23.57
C GLU A 23 -5.86 -0.70 22.77
N GLU A 24 -5.75 -0.73 21.43
CA GLU A 24 -6.82 -1.25 20.57
C GLU A 24 -6.69 -2.78 20.48
N VAL A 25 -7.73 -3.49 20.94
CA VAL A 25 -7.73 -4.96 20.99
C VAL A 25 -8.26 -5.51 19.66
N ALA A 26 -7.63 -6.59 19.17
CA ALA A 26 -8.07 -7.26 17.94
C ALA A 26 -9.58 -7.60 17.99
N GLY A 27 -10.31 -7.23 16.92
CA GLY A 27 -11.76 -7.41 16.84
C GLY A 27 -12.59 -6.27 17.44
N THR A 28 -11.94 -5.28 18.06
CA THR A 28 -12.57 -4.01 18.43
C THR A 28 -12.20 -2.93 17.41
N SER A 29 -13.03 -1.90 17.30
CA SER A 29 -12.74 -0.73 16.49
C SER A 29 -13.24 0.51 17.21
N LEU A 30 -12.38 1.52 17.34
CA LEU A 30 -12.79 2.79 17.93
C LEU A 30 -13.73 3.54 16.96
N PRO A 31 -15.00 3.80 17.35
CA PRO A 31 -15.94 4.51 16.48
C PRO A 31 -15.43 5.90 16.07
N ILE A 32 -15.86 6.36 14.90
CA ILE A 32 -15.36 7.60 14.29
C ILE A 32 -15.59 8.84 15.16
N ASP A 33 -16.72 8.93 15.86
CA ASP A 33 -17.05 10.01 16.78
C ASP A 33 -16.06 10.09 17.96
N ARG A 34 -15.64 8.93 18.48
CA ARG A 34 -14.63 8.84 19.54
C ARG A 34 -13.23 9.18 19.04
N ARG A 35 -12.88 8.73 17.84
CA ARG A 35 -11.60 9.11 17.21
C ARG A 35 -11.52 10.60 16.95
N LEU A 36 -12.60 11.19 16.41
CA LEU A 36 -12.72 12.64 16.21
C LEU A 36 -12.52 13.40 17.52
N ALA A 37 -13.14 12.95 18.61
CA ALA A 37 -12.95 13.57 19.93
C ALA A 37 -11.49 13.52 20.41
N LEU A 38 -10.76 12.43 20.16
CA LEU A 38 -9.33 12.34 20.49
C LEU A 38 -8.51 13.30 19.62
N TRP A 39 -8.76 13.34 18.32
CA TRP A 39 -8.05 14.25 17.41
C TRP A 39 -8.27 15.72 17.74
N THR A 40 -9.49 16.11 18.13
CA THR A 40 -9.76 17.49 18.54
C THR A 40 -9.12 17.85 19.88
N ALA A 41 -8.92 16.88 20.77
CA ALA A 41 -8.22 17.08 22.04
C ALA A 41 -6.69 17.11 21.91
N SER A 42 -6.11 16.39 20.95
CA SER A 42 -4.65 16.30 20.76
C SER A 42 -4.09 17.43 19.89
N GLU A 43 -2.94 18.01 20.25
CA GLU A 43 -2.24 18.99 19.41
C GLU A 43 -1.25 18.36 18.41
N ILE A 44 -0.78 17.15 18.70
CA ILE A 44 0.21 16.43 17.89
C ILE A 44 -0.25 14.99 17.69
N MET A 45 -0.13 14.50 16.45
CA MET A 45 -0.22 13.08 16.12
C MET A 45 1.16 12.57 15.74
N LEU A 46 1.64 11.53 16.42
CA LEU A 46 2.89 10.84 16.11
C LEU A 46 2.60 9.44 15.57
N ILE A 47 3.16 9.14 14.40
CA ILE A 47 3.18 7.79 13.83
C ILE A 47 4.62 7.34 13.67
N SER A 48 5.00 6.35 14.47
CA SER A 48 6.34 5.79 14.52
C SER A 48 6.40 4.36 13.93
N ALA A 49 5.49 4.02 13.00
CA ALA A 49 5.47 2.68 12.44
C ALA A 49 6.79 2.35 11.72
N VAL A 50 7.28 1.14 11.96
CA VAL A 50 8.51 0.61 11.33
C VAL A 50 8.28 0.23 9.87
N ARG A 51 7.05 -0.16 9.53
CA ARG A 51 6.61 -0.39 8.15
C ARG A 51 5.10 -0.25 8.11
N GLU A 52 4.59 0.63 7.25
CA GLU A 52 3.16 0.87 7.12
C GLU A 52 2.80 1.26 5.70
N GLY A 53 1.73 0.66 5.17
CA GLY A 53 1.13 1.06 3.90
C GLY A 53 0.34 2.37 4.05
N LEU A 54 -0.85 2.42 3.45
CA LEU A 54 -1.74 3.56 3.63
C LEU A 54 -2.43 3.49 5.00
N ASN A 55 -2.24 4.53 5.81
CA ASN A 55 -2.93 4.72 7.07
C ASN A 55 -3.87 5.92 6.98
N MET A 56 -5.14 5.72 7.34
CA MET A 56 -6.17 6.76 7.27
C MET A 56 -6.14 7.70 8.47
N LEU A 57 -5.59 7.29 9.63
CA LEU A 57 -5.63 8.07 10.88
C LEU A 57 -5.02 9.48 10.73
N PRO A 58 -3.87 9.68 10.04
CA PRO A 58 -3.34 11.02 9.78
C PRO A 58 -4.23 11.87 8.90
N LEU A 59 -4.88 11.26 7.92
CA LEU A 59 -5.76 11.97 7.00
C LEU A 59 -7.00 12.46 7.75
N GLU A 60 -7.57 11.59 8.58
CA GLU A 60 -8.70 11.93 9.44
C GLU A 60 -8.34 13.00 10.48
N TYR A 61 -7.15 12.89 11.10
CA TYR A 61 -6.62 13.91 12.00
C TYR A 61 -6.43 15.26 11.30
N THR A 62 -5.81 15.27 10.13
CA THR A 62 -5.65 16.48 9.29
C THR A 62 -7.00 17.13 9.03
N TYR A 63 -7.99 16.32 8.62
CA TYR A 63 -9.33 16.81 8.33
C TYR A 63 -10.01 17.40 9.57
N ALA A 64 -9.90 16.73 10.71
CA ALA A 64 -10.49 17.18 11.97
C ALA A 64 -9.86 18.49 12.46
N ARG A 65 -8.52 18.58 12.45
CA ARG A 65 -7.79 19.78 12.89
C ARG A 65 -7.99 20.99 11.97
N ALA A 66 -8.32 20.77 10.70
CA ALA A 66 -8.58 21.84 9.74
C ALA A 66 -9.91 22.57 9.98
N LYS A 67 -10.76 22.11 10.91
CA LYS A 67 -12.05 22.74 11.21
C LYS A 67 -11.91 23.83 12.29
N PRO A 68 -12.35 25.08 12.02
CA PRO A 68 -12.46 26.10 13.07
C PRO A 68 -13.41 25.64 14.19
N PRO A 69 -13.21 26.07 15.45
CA PRO A 69 -12.19 27.00 15.96
C PRO A 69 -10.92 26.30 16.49
N LEU A 70 -10.60 25.10 16.00
CA LEU A 70 -9.51 24.31 16.56
C LEU A 70 -8.14 24.92 16.23
N LYS A 71 -7.20 24.80 17.17
CA LYS A 71 -5.79 25.12 16.91
C LYS A 71 -5.25 24.19 15.81
N PRO A 72 -4.44 24.68 14.86
CA PRO A 72 -3.77 23.81 13.90
C PRO A 72 -2.94 22.73 14.60
N GLY A 73 -3.18 21.47 14.24
CA GLY A 73 -2.43 20.33 14.77
C GLY A 73 -1.19 20.03 13.94
N VAL A 74 -0.22 19.32 14.53
CA VAL A 74 1.00 18.88 13.83
C VAL A 74 0.99 17.36 13.69
N ILE A 75 1.44 16.88 12.53
CA ILE A 75 1.64 15.45 12.27
C ILE A 75 3.14 15.19 12.21
N ILE A 76 3.58 14.19 12.95
CA ILE A 76 4.91 13.60 12.88
C ILE A 76 4.75 12.18 12.34
N ALA A 77 5.41 11.87 11.23
CA ALA A 77 5.25 10.58 10.56
C ALA A 77 6.61 9.94 10.28
N SER A 78 6.70 8.64 10.54
CA SER A 78 7.82 7.80 10.15
C SER A 78 8.00 7.81 8.62
N GLU A 79 9.26 7.87 8.19
CA GLU A 79 9.64 7.76 6.78
C GLU A 79 9.25 6.42 6.13
N PHE A 80 8.90 5.43 6.95
CA PHE A 80 8.45 4.11 6.53
C PHE A 80 6.92 3.98 6.43
N CYS A 81 6.18 5.09 6.56
CA CYS A 81 4.72 5.15 6.39
C CYS A 81 4.35 5.82 5.07
N ALA A 82 3.38 5.30 4.30
CA ALA A 82 3.00 5.93 3.03
C ALA A 82 2.54 7.39 3.20
N VAL A 83 1.93 7.71 4.34
CA VAL A 83 1.46 9.06 4.69
C VAL A 83 2.59 10.09 4.63
N CYS A 84 3.84 9.72 4.92
CA CYS A 84 4.96 10.66 4.89
C CYS A 84 5.31 11.16 3.47
N ASN A 85 4.78 10.51 2.42
CA ASN A 85 4.87 10.93 1.03
C ASN A 85 3.61 11.64 0.54
N ILE A 86 2.50 11.53 1.29
CA ILE A 86 1.21 12.12 0.95
C ILE A 86 1.04 13.49 1.61
N LEU A 87 1.40 13.59 2.89
CA LEU A 87 1.25 14.79 3.70
C LEU A 87 2.56 15.58 3.70
N ASN A 88 2.61 16.62 2.89
CA ASN A 88 3.79 17.48 2.74
C ASN A 88 4.01 18.43 3.92
N GLY A 89 2.97 18.67 4.72
CA GLY A 89 3.05 19.42 5.97
C GLY A 89 3.54 18.60 7.16
N ALA A 90 3.53 17.26 7.07
CA ALA A 90 4.00 16.39 8.14
C ALA A 90 5.50 16.50 8.38
N MET A 91 5.92 16.35 9.63
CA MET A 91 7.32 16.26 10.02
C MET A 91 7.80 14.82 9.91
N ARG A 92 8.79 14.57 9.05
CA ARG A 92 9.33 13.23 8.84
C ARG A 92 10.33 12.85 9.94
N ILE A 93 10.22 11.64 10.48
CA ILE A 93 11.18 11.03 11.41
C ILE A 93 11.66 9.68 10.91
N ASN A 94 12.81 9.23 11.42
CA ASN A 94 13.19 7.82 11.41
C ASN A 94 12.91 7.26 12.82
N PRO A 95 12.02 6.26 12.99
CA PRO A 95 11.64 5.74 14.30
C PRO A 95 12.79 5.04 15.06
N PHE A 96 13.88 4.68 14.38
CA PHE A 96 15.06 4.09 15.00
C PHE A 96 16.02 5.14 15.56
N ASP A 97 15.92 6.40 15.12
CA ASP A 97 16.66 7.53 15.69
C ASP A 97 15.85 8.19 16.81
N LEU A 98 16.02 7.67 18.02
CA LEU A 98 15.29 8.14 19.20
C LEU A 98 15.61 9.60 19.55
N GLN A 99 16.86 10.03 19.36
CA GLN A 99 17.28 11.40 19.70
C GLN A 99 16.62 12.39 18.76
N ARG A 100 16.71 12.16 17.45
CA ARG A 100 16.06 13.02 16.47
C ARG A 100 14.54 12.97 16.58
N THR A 101 13.95 11.82 16.89
CA THR A 101 12.51 11.70 17.14
C THR A 101 12.10 12.55 18.35
N ALA A 102 12.83 12.48 19.46
CA ALA A 102 12.56 13.30 20.64
C ALA A 102 12.70 14.81 20.33
N SER A 103 13.76 15.23 19.63
CA SER A 103 13.93 16.63 19.20
C SER A 103 12.83 17.09 18.23
N THR A 104 12.26 16.18 17.43
CA THR A 104 11.15 16.49 16.52
C THR A 104 9.84 16.67 17.28
N ILE A 105 9.59 15.85 18.29
CA ILE A 105 8.45 16.03 19.21
C ILE A 105 8.57 17.37 19.93
N ASP A 106 9.74 17.70 20.47
CA ASP A 106 10.01 18.98 21.14
C ASP A 106 9.74 20.16 20.19
N LYS A 107 10.32 20.11 18.98
CA LYS A 107 10.08 21.12 17.94
C LYS A 107 8.60 21.26 17.59
N ALA A 108 7.86 20.16 17.49
CA ALA A 108 6.43 20.20 17.19
C ALA A 108 5.63 20.85 18.34
N LEU A 109 5.97 20.54 19.59
CA LEU A 109 5.36 21.14 20.79
C LEU A 109 5.64 22.64 20.91
N THR A 110 6.83 23.09 20.53
CA THR A 110 7.23 24.50 20.58
C THR A 110 7.01 25.26 19.27
N MET A 111 6.47 24.61 18.24
CA MET A 111 6.26 25.20 16.91
C MET A 111 5.30 26.39 16.97
N ASP A 112 5.66 27.48 16.29
CA ASP A 112 4.82 28.66 16.23
C ASP A 112 3.50 28.41 15.47
N MET A 113 2.47 29.17 15.81
CA MET A 113 1.12 28.95 15.27
C MET A 113 1.04 29.17 13.76
N ASN A 114 1.87 30.06 13.20
CA ASN A 114 1.87 30.35 11.77
C ASN A 114 2.46 29.19 10.97
N GLU A 115 3.53 28.55 11.46
CA GLU A 115 4.11 27.35 10.88
C GLU A 115 3.12 26.19 10.97
N ARG A 116 2.49 25.98 12.13
CA ARG A 116 1.46 24.93 12.31
C ARG A 116 0.31 25.11 11.31
N GLU A 117 -0.20 26.33 11.18
CA GLU A 117 -1.28 26.65 10.23
C GLU A 117 -0.84 26.42 8.78
N SER A 118 0.35 26.91 8.41
CA SER A 118 0.89 26.75 7.05
C SER A 118 1.06 25.28 6.65
N ARG A 119 1.50 24.44 7.59
CA ARG A 119 1.60 22.98 7.39
C ARG A 119 0.22 22.35 7.21
N LEU A 120 -0.71 22.67 8.10
CA LEU A 120 -2.06 22.09 8.08
C LEU A 120 -2.83 22.45 6.81
N ILE A 121 -2.81 23.72 6.38
CA ILE A 121 -3.53 24.18 5.19
C ILE A 121 -3.05 23.46 3.93
N ARG A 122 -1.73 23.23 3.84
CA ARG A 122 -1.11 22.51 2.71
C ARG A 122 -1.73 21.13 2.52
N ASP A 123 -1.91 20.41 3.61
CA ASP A 123 -2.39 19.02 3.61
C ASP A 123 -3.92 18.94 3.60
N ALA A 124 -4.60 19.83 4.32
CA ALA A 124 -6.06 19.85 4.44
C ALA A 124 -6.77 19.98 3.08
N LYS A 125 -6.19 20.75 2.16
CA LYS A 125 -6.73 20.89 0.79
C LYS A 125 -6.71 19.55 0.05
N PHE A 126 -5.58 18.83 0.11
CA PHE A 126 -5.45 17.53 -0.54
C PHE A 126 -6.41 16.52 0.09
N VAL A 127 -6.39 16.39 1.43
CA VAL A 127 -7.24 15.44 2.16
C VAL A 127 -8.73 15.67 1.87
N SER A 128 -9.17 16.93 1.78
CA SER A 128 -10.58 17.25 1.54
C SER A 128 -11.03 17.06 0.09
N SER A 129 -10.10 17.00 -0.87
CA SER A 129 -10.40 16.93 -2.31
C SER A 129 -10.06 15.58 -2.96
N SER A 130 -9.56 14.63 -2.17
CA SER A 130 -9.14 13.29 -2.61
C SER A 130 -9.93 12.18 -1.90
N PRO A 131 -11.26 12.06 -2.12
CA PRO A 131 -12.05 10.98 -1.53
C PRO A 131 -11.69 9.63 -2.13
N SER A 132 -11.97 8.55 -1.39
CA SER A 132 -11.77 7.16 -1.85
C SER A 132 -12.50 6.86 -3.16
N ALA A 133 -13.67 7.46 -3.39
CA ALA A 133 -14.40 7.34 -4.65
C ALA A 133 -13.63 7.91 -5.84
N LYS A 134 -12.91 9.02 -5.67
CA LYS A 134 -12.06 9.61 -6.71
C LYS A 134 -10.87 8.70 -7.00
N TRP A 135 -10.22 8.16 -5.96
CA TRP A 135 -9.16 7.17 -6.13
C TRP A 135 -9.65 5.93 -6.88
N ALA A 136 -10.81 5.38 -6.51
CA ALA A 136 -11.38 4.22 -7.18
C ALA A 136 -11.75 4.51 -8.64
N ALA A 137 -12.32 5.68 -8.91
CA ALA A 137 -12.62 6.12 -10.28
C ALA A 137 -11.35 6.21 -11.12
N ASN A 138 -10.28 6.79 -10.58
CA ASN A 138 -8.99 6.89 -11.26
C ASN A 138 -8.42 5.50 -11.56
N VAL A 139 -8.43 4.58 -10.58
CA VAL A 139 -7.95 3.20 -10.80
C VAL A 139 -8.77 2.49 -11.88
N LEU A 140 -10.09 2.61 -11.87
CA LEU A 140 -10.96 2.01 -12.89
C LEU A 140 -10.78 2.64 -14.27
N GLN A 141 -10.48 3.94 -14.31
CA GLN A 141 -10.14 4.64 -15.54
C GLN A 141 -8.80 4.15 -16.08
N ASP A 142 -7.77 4.08 -15.23
CA ASP A 142 -6.45 3.57 -15.60
C ASP A 142 -6.57 2.14 -16.16
N MET A 143 -7.41 1.28 -15.56
CA MET A 143 -7.69 -0.08 -16.08
C MET A 143 -8.39 -0.08 -17.44
N LYS A 144 -9.36 0.81 -17.67
CA LYS A 144 -10.07 0.91 -18.96
C LYS A 144 -9.18 1.47 -20.06
N GLU A 145 -8.30 2.40 -19.72
CA GLU A 145 -7.34 2.96 -20.67
C GLU A 145 -6.38 1.87 -21.14
N ILE A 146 -5.92 0.97 -20.27
CA ILE A 146 -5.11 -0.20 -20.63
C ILE A 146 -5.83 -1.14 -21.63
N ASP A 147 -7.11 -1.45 -21.38
CA ASP A 147 -7.91 -2.33 -22.26
C ASP A 147 -8.09 -1.74 -23.68
N LEU A 148 -8.16 -0.41 -23.78
CA LEU A 148 -8.25 0.29 -25.07
C LEU A 148 -6.92 0.29 -25.84
N PHE A 149 -5.77 0.28 -25.15
CA PHE A 149 -4.46 0.17 -25.79
C PHE A 149 -4.21 -1.23 -26.36
N ASP A 150 -4.59 -2.29 -25.64
CA ASP A 150 -4.46 -3.69 -26.13
C ASP A 150 -5.31 -3.92 -27.39
N HIS A 151 -6.53 -3.36 -27.44
CA HIS A 151 -7.43 -3.52 -28.60
C HIS A 151 -7.07 -2.64 -29.81
N GLN A 152 -6.20 -1.64 -29.66
CA GLN A 152 -5.68 -0.87 -30.80
C GLN A 152 -4.47 -1.55 -31.45
N GLU A 153 -3.61 -2.23 -30.70
CA GLU A 153 -2.50 -3.01 -31.28
C GLU A 153 -2.99 -4.26 -32.03
N ASP A 154 -4.07 -4.91 -31.57
CA ASP A 154 -4.66 -6.06 -32.26
C ASP A 154 -5.40 -5.66 -33.57
N ALA A 155 -5.98 -4.46 -33.63
CA ALA A 155 -6.70 -3.97 -34.82
C ALA A 155 -5.75 -3.52 -35.95
N ASP A 156 -4.55 -3.03 -35.60
CA ASP A 156 -3.52 -2.64 -36.57
C ASP A 156 -2.71 -3.85 -37.09
N ALA A 157 -2.87 -5.04 -36.50
CA ALA A 157 -2.19 -6.27 -36.92
C ALA A 157 -2.94 -7.07 -38.00
N ASP A 158 -4.24 -6.83 -38.22
CA ASP A 158 -5.09 -7.65 -39.10
C ASP A 158 -5.62 -6.93 -40.36
N ASP A 159 -5.20 -5.68 -40.63
CA ASP A 159 -5.65 -4.93 -41.80
C ASP A 159 -4.70 -5.08 -43.01
N GLN A 160 -4.73 -6.28 -43.61
CA GLN A 160 -4.38 -6.49 -45.02
C GLN A 160 -5.50 -7.23 -45.75
N SER A 161 -6.70 -6.65 -45.82
CA SER A 161 -7.62 -6.94 -46.93
C SER A 161 -8.66 -5.84 -47.09
N GLU A 162 -8.57 -5.13 -48.22
CA GLU A 162 -9.56 -4.16 -48.68
C GLU A 162 -10.93 -4.81 -49.00
N ASP A 163 -11.98 -4.00 -48.79
CA ASP A 163 -13.37 -4.12 -49.26
C ASP A 163 -14.39 -4.94 -48.44
N ALA A 164 -15.20 -4.26 -47.61
CA ALA A 164 -16.67 -4.22 -47.74
C ALA A 164 -17.38 -3.38 -46.65
N ALA A 165 -18.01 -2.30 -47.11
CA ALA A 165 -19.21 -1.58 -46.65
C ALA A 165 -19.88 -1.84 -45.27
N ALA A 166 -20.21 -0.68 -44.66
CA ALA A 166 -21.46 -0.32 -43.98
C ALA A 166 -21.63 -0.65 -42.48
N GLY A 167 -21.37 0.39 -41.67
CA GLY A 167 -22.13 0.65 -40.44
C GLY A 167 -21.32 0.53 -39.15
N VAL A 168 -20.44 1.49 -38.86
CA VAL A 168 -19.84 1.59 -37.52
C VAL A 168 -19.76 3.06 -37.09
N TRP A 169 -20.17 3.24 -35.83
CA TRP A 169 -20.32 4.45 -35.03
C TRP A 169 -19.22 5.51 -35.22
N ASN A 170 -19.62 6.73 -35.59
CA ASN A 170 -18.68 7.84 -35.73
C ASN A 170 -18.42 8.52 -34.37
N ALA A 171 -17.44 7.98 -33.64
CA ALA A 171 -16.97 8.50 -32.35
C ALA A 171 -16.50 9.98 -32.40
N ARG A 172 -16.19 10.53 -33.58
CA ARG A 172 -15.68 11.92 -33.72
C ARG A 172 -16.68 12.99 -33.26
N GLU A 173 -17.98 12.78 -33.39
CA GLU A 173 -18.96 13.82 -33.01
C GLU A 173 -19.11 13.92 -31.48
N VAL A 174 -19.05 12.80 -30.76
CA VAL A 174 -19.15 12.77 -29.29
C VAL A 174 -17.89 13.34 -28.63
N PHE A 175 -16.71 13.03 -29.16
CA PHE A 175 -15.44 13.55 -28.64
C PHE A 175 -15.25 15.05 -28.92
N SER A 176 -15.81 15.58 -30.02
CA SER A 176 -15.74 17.03 -30.31
C SER A 176 -16.53 17.89 -29.31
N SER A 177 -17.55 17.32 -28.67
CA SER A 177 -18.41 17.98 -27.68
C SER A 177 -17.79 18.08 -26.29
N LEU A 178 -16.81 17.23 -25.97
CA LEU A 178 -16.16 17.20 -24.65
C LEU A 178 -14.87 18.05 -24.61
N ALA A 179 -14.37 18.48 -25.77
CA ALA A 179 -13.13 19.24 -25.93
C ALA A 179 -13.29 20.77 -25.72
N ARG A 180 -14.15 21.22 -24.81
CA ARG A 180 -14.21 22.66 -24.43
C ARG A 180 -14.38 22.87 -22.92
N LYS A 181 -13.29 22.75 -22.17
CA LYS A 181 -12.64 23.86 -21.42
C LYS A 181 -11.77 23.34 -20.27
N ARG A 182 -10.52 23.84 -20.32
CA ARG A 182 -9.58 24.10 -19.22
C ARG A 182 -8.85 22.90 -18.60
N GLU A 183 -7.55 22.92 -18.87
CA GLU A 183 -6.45 22.20 -18.24
C GLU A 183 -6.65 21.97 -16.73
N VAL A 184 -6.94 20.73 -16.38
CA VAL A 184 -6.61 20.11 -15.10
C VAL A 184 -6.04 18.75 -15.48
N ILE A 185 -4.84 18.42 -15.01
CA ILE A 185 -4.21 17.12 -15.24
C ILE A 185 -5.04 16.11 -14.43
N ASP A 186 -5.89 15.35 -15.12
CA ASP A 186 -7.04 14.66 -14.49
C ASP A 186 -6.79 13.19 -14.12
N SER A 187 -5.65 12.59 -14.46
CA SER A 187 -5.31 11.25 -13.96
C SER A 187 -3.80 11.01 -13.90
N THR A 188 -3.39 10.07 -13.05
CA THR A 188 -2.02 9.59 -12.95
C THR A 188 -1.58 8.94 -14.27
N ALA A 189 -2.48 8.23 -14.97
CA ALA A 189 -2.25 7.75 -16.33
C ALA A 189 -1.97 8.89 -17.34
N ALA A 190 -2.71 10.00 -17.31
CA ALA A 190 -2.47 11.14 -18.19
C ALA A 190 -1.16 11.90 -17.86
N PHE A 191 -0.69 11.83 -16.62
CA PHE A 191 0.63 12.32 -16.21
C PHE A 191 1.75 11.38 -16.70
N LEU A 192 1.59 10.07 -16.50
CA LEU A 192 2.54 9.04 -16.97
C LEU A 192 2.62 8.95 -18.50
N ALA A 193 1.51 9.19 -19.21
CA ALA A 193 1.46 9.25 -20.67
C ALA A 193 2.15 10.49 -21.26
N LYS A 194 2.36 11.55 -20.47
CA LYS A 194 3.10 12.76 -20.89
C LYS A 194 4.60 12.65 -20.67
N GLU A 195 5.05 11.84 -19.72
CA GLU A 195 6.45 11.47 -19.57
C GLU A 195 6.77 10.32 -20.54
N ASN A 196 7.15 10.70 -21.77
CA ASN A 196 7.63 9.81 -22.84
C ASN A 196 8.88 8.94 -22.50
N GLU A 197 9.14 8.64 -21.23
CA GLU A 197 10.20 7.73 -20.78
C GLU A 197 9.73 6.62 -19.83
N ILE A 198 8.44 6.53 -19.46
CA ILE A 198 7.93 5.39 -18.69
C ILE A 198 6.70 4.79 -19.38
N SER A 199 6.91 4.25 -20.59
CA SER A 199 6.01 3.22 -21.10
C SER A 199 6.09 2.04 -20.14
N PHE A 200 5.02 1.76 -19.39
CA PHE A 200 4.86 0.43 -18.82
C PHE A 200 4.57 -0.51 -19.99
N SER A 201 5.64 -0.98 -20.62
CA SER A 201 5.55 -2.03 -21.62
C SER A 201 5.12 -3.29 -20.89
N HIS A 202 4.06 -3.93 -21.36
CA HIS A 202 3.73 -5.27 -20.92
C HIS A 202 4.98 -6.13 -21.06
N LEU A 203 5.31 -6.83 -19.97
CA LEU A 203 6.53 -7.60 -19.91
C LEU A 203 6.40 -8.75 -20.92
N SER A 204 7.04 -8.62 -22.08
CA SER A 204 6.98 -9.61 -23.16
C SER A 204 7.40 -10.97 -22.64
N THR A 205 6.49 -11.95 -22.70
CA THR A 205 6.76 -13.32 -22.26
C THR A 205 8.00 -13.90 -22.95
N ASP A 206 8.19 -13.61 -24.24
CA ASP A 206 9.37 -14.06 -24.98
C ASP A 206 10.66 -13.39 -24.48
N ALA A 207 10.61 -12.10 -24.19
CA ALA A 207 11.75 -11.38 -23.61
C ALA A 207 12.10 -11.93 -22.22
N VAL A 208 11.09 -12.21 -21.38
CA VAL A 208 11.26 -12.82 -20.05
C VAL A 208 11.82 -14.22 -20.18
N MET A 209 11.28 -15.06 -21.06
CA MET A 209 11.74 -16.42 -21.25
C MET A 209 13.17 -16.45 -21.76
N LYS A 210 13.55 -15.54 -22.67
CA LYS A 210 14.93 -15.39 -23.13
C LYS A 210 15.86 -14.92 -22.00
N ALA A 211 15.46 -13.90 -21.24
CA ALA A 211 16.24 -13.39 -20.12
C ALA A 211 16.37 -14.44 -18.99
N TYR A 212 15.28 -15.14 -18.70
CA TYR A 212 15.23 -16.26 -17.77
C TYR A 212 16.20 -17.34 -18.24
N ASN A 213 16.04 -17.90 -19.44
CA ASN A 213 16.89 -18.99 -19.91
C ASN A 213 18.39 -18.65 -19.99
N SER A 214 18.74 -17.39 -20.26
CA SER A 214 20.14 -16.94 -20.35
C SER A 214 20.79 -16.57 -19.02
N THR A 215 20.02 -16.36 -17.95
CA THR A 215 20.56 -16.01 -16.61
C THR A 215 20.97 -17.24 -15.81
N THR A 216 22.03 -17.09 -15.00
CA THR A 216 22.64 -18.17 -14.22
C THR A 216 22.25 -18.16 -12.73
N ARG A 217 21.72 -17.03 -12.24
CA ARG A 217 21.18 -16.87 -10.88
C ARG A 217 19.99 -15.91 -10.93
N ARG A 218 18.87 -16.28 -10.31
CA ARG A 218 17.61 -15.54 -10.37
C ARG A 218 17.00 -15.45 -8.99
N VAL A 219 16.49 -14.26 -8.63
CA VAL A 219 15.70 -14.05 -7.42
C VAL A 219 14.28 -13.74 -7.85
N ILE A 220 13.31 -14.49 -7.33
CA ILE A 220 11.90 -14.38 -7.67
C ILE A 220 11.14 -14.10 -6.38
N ILE A 221 10.42 -12.98 -6.34
CA ILE A 221 9.65 -12.56 -5.17
C ILE A 221 8.19 -12.42 -5.59
N CYS A 222 7.32 -13.16 -4.94
CA CYS A 222 5.89 -13.16 -5.22
C CYS A 222 5.10 -12.63 -4.02
N ASP A 223 4.08 -11.82 -4.27
CA ASP A 223 3.15 -11.42 -3.23
C ASP A 223 2.14 -12.54 -2.92
N PHE A 224 1.79 -12.73 -1.65
CA PHE A 224 0.83 -13.76 -1.27
C PHE A 224 -0.61 -13.38 -1.66
N ASN A 225 -1.01 -12.12 -1.45
CA ASN A 225 -2.41 -11.70 -1.46
C ASN A 225 -2.77 -10.86 -2.69
N GLY A 226 -3.30 -11.52 -3.72
CA GLY A 226 -3.63 -10.91 -5.00
C GLY A 226 -2.77 -11.41 -6.15
N THR A 227 -1.64 -12.05 -5.86
CA THR A 227 -0.84 -12.80 -6.86
C THR A 227 -0.98 -14.31 -6.67
N ILE A 228 -0.73 -14.84 -5.46
CA ILE A 228 -0.80 -16.29 -5.19
C ILE A 228 -2.20 -16.74 -4.77
N VAL A 229 -2.85 -15.98 -3.89
CA VAL A 229 -4.23 -16.20 -3.47
C VAL A 229 -5.12 -15.15 -4.14
N ILE A 230 -6.06 -15.62 -4.96
CA ILE A 230 -7.02 -14.76 -5.67
C ILE A 230 -8.01 -14.19 -4.63
N LYS A 231 -8.14 -12.87 -4.58
CA LYS A 231 -9.14 -12.20 -3.75
C LYS A 231 -10.53 -12.40 -4.36
N GLU A 232 -11.50 -12.84 -3.56
CA GLU A 232 -12.91 -12.89 -3.99
C GLU A 232 -13.43 -11.49 -4.38
N PRO A 233 -14.36 -11.38 -5.34
CA PRO A 233 -14.81 -10.11 -5.90
C PRO A 233 -15.45 -9.16 -4.86
N PRO A 234 -15.37 -7.84 -5.08
CA PRO A 234 -15.71 -6.83 -4.10
C PRO A 234 -17.23 -6.66 -3.96
N GLY A 235 -17.85 -7.49 -3.13
CA GLY A 235 -19.28 -7.39 -2.78
C GLY A 235 -19.61 -7.64 -1.30
N LYS A 236 -18.63 -8.09 -0.49
CA LYS A 236 -18.83 -8.41 0.93
C LYS A 236 -17.99 -7.57 1.90
N TYR A 237 -17.20 -6.62 1.40
CA TYR A 237 -16.24 -5.86 2.21
C TYR A 237 -16.78 -4.49 2.62
N LEU A 238 -17.75 -4.46 3.52
CA LEU A 238 -17.76 -3.42 4.54
C LEU A 238 -17.04 -4.01 5.75
N LYS A 239 -15.87 -3.47 6.08
CA LYS A 239 -14.99 -3.83 7.22
C LYS A 239 -14.17 -5.12 7.07
N ARG A 240 -13.02 -5.03 6.42
CA ARG A 240 -11.92 -5.99 6.63
C ARG A 240 -10.52 -5.41 6.40
N ASP A 241 -10.37 -4.11 6.57
CA ASP A 241 -9.05 -3.52 6.76
C ASP A 241 -8.50 -4.07 8.10
N ILE A 242 -7.27 -4.57 8.10
CA ILE A 242 -6.42 -4.96 9.28
C ILE A 242 -6.26 -6.48 9.56
N LEU A 243 -7.05 -7.40 9.00
CA LEU A 243 -6.79 -8.85 9.20
C LEU A 243 -6.48 -9.56 7.90
N GLY A 244 -5.41 -10.36 7.98
CA GLY A 244 -4.98 -11.34 7.00
C GLY A 244 -6.13 -12.03 6.28
N SER A 245 -5.82 -12.47 5.07
CA SER A 245 -6.74 -13.11 4.17
C SER A 245 -7.53 -14.19 4.90
N SER A 246 -8.82 -14.26 4.57
CA SER A 246 -9.64 -15.47 4.69
C SER A 246 -8.73 -16.66 4.43
N GLY A 247 -8.69 -17.68 5.32
CA GLY A 247 -7.81 -18.86 5.28
C GLY A 247 -7.97 -19.75 4.03
N ASN A 248 -8.01 -19.11 2.86
CA ASN A 248 -8.11 -19.63 1.53
C ASN A 248 -6.69 -20.01 1.12
N LYS A 249 -6.55 -21.27 0.74
CA LYS A 249 -5.28 -21.81 0.28
C LYS A 249 -5.08 -21.43 -1.20
N PRO A 250 -3.83 -21.23 -1.64
CA PRO A 250 -3.53 -21.02 -3.03
C PRO A 250 -4.06 -22.19 -3.88
N PRO A 251 -4.54 -21.94 -5.11
CA PRO A 251 -4.92 -23.02 -6.02
C PRO A 251 -3.78 -24.02 -6.22
N ALA A 252 -4.08 -25.30 -6.36
CA ALA A 252 -3.07 -26.35 -6.49
C ALA A 252 -2.10 -26.12 -7.67
N ALA A 253 -2.59 -25.51 -8.76
CA ALA A 253 -1.76 -25.13 -9.91
C ALA A 253 -0.69 -24.09 -9.55
N VAL A 254 -1.01 -23.13 -8.68
CA VAL A 254 -0.08 -22.10 -8.21
C VAL A 254 0.96 -22.71 -7.28
N VAL A 255 0.55 -23.59 -6.36
CA VAL A 255 1.47 -24.33 -5.48
C VAL A 255 2.45 -25.17 -6.31
N LYS A 256 1.97 -25.84 -7.36
CA LYS A 256 2.81 -26.59 -8.29
C LYS A 256 3.81 -25.68 -9.02
N ALA A 257 3.36 -24.54 -9.55
CA ALA A 257 4.24 -23.60 -10.23
C ALA A 257 5.34 -23.06 -9.31
N LEU A 258 5.03 -22.77 -8.04
CA LEU A 258 6.03 -22.39 -7.05
C LEU A 258 7.04 -23.52 -6.79
N ALA A 259 6.58 -24.76 -6.68
CA ALA A 259 7.47 -25.90 -6.54
C ALA A 259 8.39 -26.08 -7.76
N ASP A 260 7.85 -25.95 -8.97
CA ASP A 260 8.62 -26.04 -10.22
C ASP A 260 9.67 -24.92 -10.31
N LEU A 261 9.35 -23.70 -9.86
CA LEU A 261 10.31 -22.60 -9.77
C LEU A 261 11.40 -22.85 -8.73
N CYS A 262 11.05 -23.44 -7.59
CA CYS A 262 12.02 -23.78 -6.53
C CYS A 262 12.91 -24.97 -6.92
N ALA A 263 12.45 -25.83 -7.83
CA ALA A 263 13.22 -26.99 -8.31
C ALA A 263 14.39 -26.61 -9.24
N ASP A 264 14.37 -25.43 -9.87
CA ASP A 264 15.55 -24.93 -10.60
C ASP A 264 16.57 -24.38 -9.58
N PRO A 265 17.77 -25.01 -9.43
CA PRO A 265 18.76 -24.59 -8.44
C PRO A 265 19.36 -23.20 -8.72
N ARG A 266 19.10 -22.63 -9.91
CA ARG A 266 19.50 -21.25 -10.25
C ARG A 266 18.53 -20.23 -9.67
N ASN A 267 17.36 -20.65 -9.19
CA ASN A 267 16.35 -19.78 -8.64
C ASN A 267 16.43 -19.73 -7.11
N THR A 268 16.22 -18.54 -6.57
CA THR A 268 15.91 -18.31 -5.17
C THR A 268 14.54 -17.66 -5.10
N VAL A 269 13.56 -18.38 -4.57
CA VAL A 269 12.14 -17.99 -4.62
C VAL A 269 11.65 -17.62 -3.23
N PHE A 270 10.96 -16.48 -3.13
CA PHE A 270 10.35 -15.99 -1.90
C PHE A 270 8.89 -15.62 -2.10
N VAL A 271 8.07 -15.90 -1.09
CA VAL A 271 6.72 -15.33 -0.96
C VAL A 271 6.69 -14.32 0.17
N VAL A 272 6.18 -13.13 -0.11
CA VAL A 272 6.01 -12.03 0.85
C VAL A 272 4.53 -11.85 1.14
N SER A 273 4.18 -11.74 2.42
CA SER A 273 2.80 -11.60 2.88
C SER A 273 2.68 -10.58 3.99
N GLY A 274 1.57 -9.84 3.98
CA GLY A 274 1.11 -9.05 5.11
C GLY A 274 0.35 -9.86 6.17
N ASP A 275 0.10 -11.15 5.91
CA ASP A 275 -0.61 -12.06 6.81
C ASP A 275 0.30 -12.61 7.93
N SER A 276 -0.29 -13.22 8.95
CA SER A 276 0.43 -13.86 10.06
C SER A 276 1.32 -15.02 9.61
N GLN A 277 2.36 -15.29 10.40
CA GLN A 277 3.29 -16.38 10.17
C GLN A 277 2.57 -17.72 10.05
N GLU A 278 1.63 -17.99 10.96
CA GLU A 278 0.88 -19.25 11.05
C GLU A 278 0.05 -19.49 9.78
N ASN A 279 -0.64 -18.47 9.29
CA ASN A 279 -1.46 -18.58 8.07
C ASN A 279 -0.61 -18.84 6.83
N VAL A 280 0.52 -18.15 6.70
CA VAL A 280 1.43 -18.31 5.56
C VAL A 280 2.10 -19.69 5.60
N GLU A 281 2.49 -20.16 6.78
CA GLU A 281 3.06 -21.49 6.96
C GLU A 281 2.05 -22.61 6.70
N GLU A 282 0.80 -22.45 7.12
CA GLU A 282 -0.26 -23.42 6.81
C GLU A 282 -0.55 -23.50 5.30
N ALA A 283 -0.46 -22.37 4.59
CA ALA A 283 -0.78 -22.28 3.17
C ALA A 283 0.35 -22.76 2.26
N LEU A 284 1.61 -22.45 2.59
CA LEU A 284 2.77 -22.64 1.70
C LEU A 284 3.95 -23.35 2.37
N GLY A 285 3.86 -23.68 3.66
CA GLY A 285 4.96 -24.27 4.42
C GLY A 285 5.48 -25.57 3.83
N THR A 286 4.62 -26.32 3.13
CA THR A 286 4.94 -27.60 2.48
C THR A 286 5.70 -27.48 1.17
N VAL A 287 5.86 -26.28 0.59
CA VAL A 287 6.60 -26.10 -0.66
C VAL A 287 8.10 -26.16 -0.39
N PRO A 288 8.83 -27.17 -0.94
CA PRO A 288 10.26 -27.32 -0.72
C PRO A 288 11.05 -26.20 -1.41
N GLY A 289 12.16 -25.75 -0.80
CA GLY A 289 13.01 -24.70 -1.38
C GLY A 289 12.39 -23.30 -1.43
N LEU A 290 11.18 -23.10 -0.91
CA LEU A 290 10.53 -21.79 -0.89
C LEU A 290 10.89 -21.00 0.37
N GLY A 291 11.33 -19.75 0.23
CA GLY A 291 11.48 -18.82 1.35
C GLY A 291 10.17 -18.06 1.65
N LEU A 292 9.92 -17.71 2.91
CA LEU A 292 8.68 -17.05 3.34
C LEU A 292 8.99 -15.80 4.17
N ALA A 293 8.31 -14.70 3.85
CA ALA A 293 8.29 -13.50 4.67
C ALA A 293 6.83 -13.18 5.05
N ALA A 294 6.54 -13.14 6.34
CA ALA A 294 5.20 -12.92 6.88
C ALA A 294 5.15 -11.67 7.76
N SER A 295 3.96 -11.29 8.21
CA SER A 295 3.71 -10.14 9.09
C SER A 295 4.27 -8.84 8.52
N ASN A 296 4.07 -8.60 7.23
CA ASN A 296 4.67 -7.48 6.50
C ASN A 296 6.21 -7.49 6.55
N GLY A 297 6.81 -8.69 6.53
CA GLY A 297 8.26 -8.89 6.59
C GLY A 297 8.88 -8.80 7.98
N ALA A 298 8.07 -8.82 9.05
CA ALA A 298 8.58 -8.90 10.42
C ALA A 298 9.04 -10.32 10.81
N CYS A 299 8.54 -11.36 10.13
CA CYS A 299 8.94 -12.76 10.30
C CYS A 299 9.54 -13.26 9.00
N PHE A 300 10.69 -13.95 9.04
CA PHE A 300 11.41 -14.36 7.83
C PHE A 300 12.01 -15.76 7.95
N ALA A 301 11.57 -16.66 7.08
CA ALA A 301 12.14 -17.99 6.95
C ALA A 301 12.89 -18.14 5.61
N ARG A 302 14.15 -18.60 5.69
CA ARG A 302 14.93 -19.00 4.52
C ARG A 302 14.31 -20.23 3.81
N PRO A 303 14.62 -20.44 2.52
CA PRO A 303 14.36 -21.71 1.85
C PRO A 303 14.77 -22.92 2.69
N LEU A 304 13.88 -23.90 2.80
CA LEU A 304 14.20 -25.17 3.46
C LEU A 304 15.22 -25.93 2.62
N GLU A 305 16.34 -26.32 3.24
CA GLU A 305 17.37 -27.14 2.61
C GLU A 305 17.21 -28.61 3.02
N ASP A 306 17.73 -29.53 2.19
CA ASP A 306 17.76 -30.96 2.49
C ASP A 306 18.59 -31.22 3.75
N GLY A 307 17.91 -31.42 4.89
CA GLY A 307 18.55 -31.63 6.20
C GLY A 307 17.92 -30.86 7.36
N ASP A 308 17.07 -29.86 7.09
CA ASP A 308 16.46 -28.98 8.12
C ASP A 308 15.33 -29.65 8.95
N GLY A 309 15.14 -30.97 8.86
CA GLY A 309 14.18 -31.71 9.69
C GLY A 309 12.70 -31.35 9.47
N GLY A 310 12.38 -30.61 8.39
CA GLY A 310 11.01 -30.26 8.01
C GLY A 310 10.37 -29.12 8.80
N LYS A 311 11.11 -28.40 9.65
CA LYS A 311 10.61 -27.21 10.37
C LYS A 311 11.33 -25.95 9.90
N ARG A 312 10.54 -24.91 9.60
CA ARG A 312 11.06 -23.60 9.17
C ARG A 312 11.61 -22.83 10.37
N ASN A 313 12.77 -22.20 10.19
CA ASN A 313 13.34 -21.28 11.15
C ASN A 313 13.00 -19.85 10.71
N TRP A 314 12.23 -19.13 11.53
CA TRP A 314 11.63 -17.81 11.25
C TRP A 314 12.38 -16.64 11.88
#